data_AF-A0A832H1J3-F1
#
_entry.id   AF-A0A832H1J3-F1
#
_cell.length_a   1.000
_cell.length_b   1.000
_cell.length_c   1.000
_cell.angle_alpha   90.00
_cell.angle_beta   90.00
_cell.angle_gamma   90.00
#
_symmetry.space_group_name_H-M   'P 1'
#
loop_
_entity.id
_entity.type
_entity.pdbx_description
1 polymer ?
#
loop_
_entity_poly.entity_id
_entity_poly.type
_entity_poly.pdbx_seq_one_letter_code
_entity_poly.pdbx_strand_id
1 'polypeptide(L)'
;MITTSRRSGWNGYHKTTCLCSICCIVPPHMAEQIVRNGDEQQREWAMQTLITSEQFRGRREAVGGIATFTSPAGEKRRTIFDAKNGVELPGTPVRHEGDPPADDIAVNEAYDGAGATYDMFDQIFERSSIDDRGLRLDSTVHYSQKYDNAFWNGNQMVYGDGDSDLFNRFTIAIDVIGHELTHGITQYEAGLIYYGESGALNESMSDVFGIMVKQWVKNQKVDESDWIIGEGLLTDKVKGVGIRSMKAPGTAYNDPVLGKDPQPAHVKDMYKGTADNGGVHINSGV
;
A
#
# COMPACT_ATOMS: atom_id res chain seq x y z
N MET A 1 -39.67 -42.79 7.89
CA MET A 1 -39.97 -42.56 6.45
C MET A 1 -39.52 -41.16 6.09
N ILE A 2 -38.92 -41.00 4.91
CA ILE A 2 -38.51 -39.74 4.25
C ILE A 2 -37.17 -39.17 4.79
N THR A 3 -36.03 -39.74 4.41
CA THR A 3 -35.20 -39.51 3.19
C THR A 3 -34.29 -38.28 3.26
N THR A 4 -33.00 -38.61 3.32
CA THR A 4 -31.80 -37.80 3.10
C THR A 4 -31.81 -37.07 1.75
N SER A 5 -31.39 -35.80 1.74
CA SER A 5 -30.87 -35.12 0.55
C SER A 5 -29.41 -34.76 0.81
N ARG A 6 -28.50 -35.56 0.23
CA ARG A 6 -27.08 -35.24 0.11
C ARG A 6 -26.94 -34.16 -0.96
N ARG A 7 -26.46 -32.97 -0.60
CA ARG A 7 -25.79 -32.09 -1.58
C ARG A 7 -24.34 -32.52 -1.64
N SER A 8 -23.96 -32.98 -2.82
CA SER A 8 -22.61 -33.33 -3.23
C SER A 8 -21.68 -32.13 -3.02
N GLY A 9 -20.81 -32.22 -2.01
CA GLY A 9 -19.69 -31.31 -1.85
C GLY A 9 -18.74 -31.46 -3.02
N TRP A 10 -18.56 -30.37 -3.76
CA TRP A 10 -17.50 -30.22 -4.73
C TRP A 10 -16.17 -30.18 -3.94
N ASN A 11 -15.45 -31.29 -3.91
CA ASN A 11 -14.06 -31.34 -3.42
C ASN A 11 -13.14 -30.84 -4.54
N GLY A 12 -13.16 -29.53 -4.77
CA GLY A 12 -12.12 -28.84 -5.52
C GLY A 12 -11.03 -28.41 -4.55
N TYR A 13 -9.93 -29.18 -4.47
CA TYR A 13 -8.69 -28.68 -3.89
C TYR A 13 -8.18 -27.55 -4.80
N HIS A 14 -8.58 -26.31 -4.52
CA HIS A 14 -7.88 -25.14 -5.06
C HIS A 14 -6.51 -25.11 -4.41
N LYS A 15 -5.47 -25.45 -5.19
CA LYS A 15 -4.10 -25.06 -4.84
C LYS A 15 -4.07 -23.54 -4.85
N THR A 16 -4.13 -22.94 -3.67
CA THR A 16 -3.93 -21.51 -3.43
C THR A 16 -2.45 -21.16 -3.62
N THR A 17 -2.01 -21.10 -4.88
CA THR A 17 -0.84 -20.29 -5.22
C THR A 17 -1.31 -18.85 -5.27
N CYS A 18 -1.39 -18.20 -4.11
CA CYS A 18 -1.65 -16.77 -3.98
C CYS A 18 -0.41 -16.02 -4.48
N LEU A 19 -0.50 -15.49 -5.70
CA LEU A 19 0.52 -14.69 -6.37
C LEU A 19 0.04 -13.23 -6.38
N CYS A 20 0.15 -12.56 -5.24
CA CYS A 20 0.07 -11.10 -5.19
C CYS A 20 1.52 -10.58 -5.26
N SER A 21 1.87 -9.82 -6.30
CA SER A 21 3.18 -9.14 -6.40
C SER A 21 3.29 -8.07 -5.31
N ILE A 22 4.49 -7.67 -4.87
CA ILE A 22 4.61 -6.54 -3.93
C ILE A 22 3.99 -5.30 -4.59
N CYS A 23 3.05 -4.70 -3.87
CA CYS A 23 2.36 -3.47 -4.24
C CYS A 23 3.10 -2.34 -3.54
N CYS A 24 3.44 -1.30 -4.29
CA CYS A 24 4.19 -0.16 -3.77
C CYS A 24 3.43 1.12 -4.10
N ILE A 25 3.34 2.05 -3.16
CA ILE A 25 2.59 3.28 -3.37
C ILE A 25 3.18 4.15 -4.50
N VAL A 26 4.51 4.23 -4.61
CA VAL A 26 5.18 4.96 -5.71
C VAL A 26 5.25 4.03 -6.93
N PRO A 27 4.51 4.36 -8.00
CA PRO A 27 4.46 3.52 -9.18
C PRO A 27 5.77 3.60 -9.98
N PRO A 28 6.17 2.53 -10.70
CA PRO A 28 7.44 2.49 -11.44
C PRO A 28 7.63 3.66 -12.41
N HIS A 29 6.56 4.11 -13.09
CA HIS A 29 6.65 5.21 -14.05
C HIS A 29 7.09 6.53 -13.40
N MET A 30 6.78 6.75 -12.13
CA MET A 30 7.18 7.98 -11.42
C MET A 30 8.68 7.95 -11.13
N ALA A 31 9.18 6.84 -10.57
CA ALA A 31 10.62 6.66 -10.36
C ALA A 31 11.40 6.70 -11.69
N GLU A 32 10.85 6.15 -12.78
CA GLU A 32 11.44 6.26 -14.12
C GLU A 32 11.52 7.72 -14.63
N GLN A 33 10.55 8.59 -14.30
CA GLN A 33 10.64 10.01 -14.64
C GLN A 33 11.73 10.71 -13.83
N ILE A 34 11.87 10.39 -12.54
CA ILE A 34 12.95 10.93 -11.69
C ILE A 34 14.32 10.52 -12.26
N VAL A 35 14.48 9.26 -12.67
CA VAL A 35 15.71 8.78 -13.32
C VAL A 35 16.06 9.56 -14.60
N ARG A 36 15.04 10.01 -15.35
CA ARG A 36 15.26 10.75 -16.61
C ARG A 36 15.52 12.23 -16.38
N ASN A 37 14.78 12.84 -15.47
CA ASN A 37 14.64 14.30 -15.37
C ASN A 37 15.29 14.89 -14.13
N GLY A 38 15.52 14.08 -13.08
CA GLY A 38 16.11 14.54 -11.82
C GLY A 38 17.59 14.88 -11.92
N ASP A 39 18.15 15.39 -10.82
CA ASP A 39 19.59 15.57 -10.66
C ASP A 39 20.33 14.26 -10.38
N GLU A 40 21.65 14.31 -10.23
CA GLU A 40 22.48 13.11 -10.01
C GLU A 40 22.04 12.29 -8.79
N GLN A 41 21.66 12.96 -7.70
CA GLN A 41 21.34 12.32 -6.44
C GLN A 41 19.91 11.73 -6.45
N GLN A 42 18.95 12.50 -6.99
CA GLN A 42 17.58 12.02 -7.22
C GLN A 42 17.55 10.78 -8.12
N ARG A 43 18.38 10.77 -9.18
CA ARG A 43 18.50 9.62 -10.08
C ARG A 43 19.01 8.38 -9.36
N GLU A 44 20.02 8.53 -8.52
CA GLU A 44 20.59 7.42 -7.76
C GLU A 44 19.54 6.81 -6.82
N TRP A 45 18.83 7.62 -6.04
CA TRP A 45 17.79 7.16 -5.13
C TRP A 45 16.59 6.52 -5.85
N ALA A 46 16.17 7.09 -6.97
CA ALA A 46 15.11 6.50 -7.79
C ALA A 46 15.52 5.16 -8.41
N MET A 47 16.77 5.00 -8.86
CA MET A 47 17.30 3.71 -9.33
C MET A 47 17.32 2.68 -8.21
N GLN A 48 17.76 3.04 -7.01
CA GLN A 48 17.73 2.13 -5.86
C GLN A 48 16.29 1.72 -5.53
N THR A 49 15.36 2.67 -5.54
CA THR A 49 13.93 2.40 -5.30
C THR A 49 13.36 1.40 -6.30
N LEU A 50 13.66 1.56 -7.59
CA LEU A 50 13.26 0.60 -8.63
C LEU A 50 13.87 -0.79 -8.39
N ILE A 51 15.18 -0.87 -8.15
CA ILE A 51 15.88 -2.14 -7.92
C ILE A 51 15.30 -2.88 -6.71
N THR A 52 15.13 -2.17 -5.59
CA THR A 52 14.57 -2.75 -4.37
C THR A 52 13.14 -3.22 -4.57
N SER A 53 12.31 -2.44 -5.28
CA SER A 53 10.92 -2.83 -5.59
C SER A 53 10.87 -4.12 -6.41
N GLU A 54 11.74 -4.27 -7.41
CA GLU A 54 11.85 -5.48 -8.23
C GLU A 54 12.35 -6.69 -7.43
N GLN A 55 13.36 -6.50 -6.57
CA GLN A 55 13.84 -7.57 -5.68
C GLN A 55 12.74 -8.10 -4.77
N PHE A 56 11.92 -7.19 -4.24
CA PHE A 56 10.76 -7.51 -3.42
C PHE A 56 9.70 -8.27 -4.21
N ARG A 57 9.33 -7.81 -5.41
CA ARG A 57 8.40 -8.52 -6.30
C ARG A 57 8.89 -9.94 -6.60
N GLY A 58 10.15 -10.09 -7.01
CA GLY A 58 10.75 -11.40 -7.30
C GLY A 58 10.81 -12.33 -6.08
N ARG A 59 11.12 -11.80 -4.89
CA ARG A 59 11.12 -12.59 -3.64
C ARG A 59 9.72 -13.11 -3.31
N ARG A 60 8.67 -12.30 -3.51
CA ARG A 60 7.29 -12.71 -3.20
C ARG A 60 6.77 -13.78 -4.17
N GLU A 61 7.10 -13.67 -5.46
CA GLU A 61 6.81 -14.70 -6.45
C GLU A 61 7.48 -16.04 -6.08
N ALA A 62 8.71 -15.99 -5.58
CA ALA A 62 9.48 -17.19 -5.24
C ALA A 62 9.04 -17.85 -3.92
N VAL A 63 8.66 -17.07 -2.90
CA VAL A 63 8.38 -17.60 -1.55
C VAL A 63 6.96 -18.14 -1.44
N GLY A 64 6.00 -17.60 -2.20
CA GLY A 64 4.58 -17.94 -2.03
C GLY A 64 4.07 -17.53 -0.64
N GLY A 65 2.79 -17.16 -0.52
CA GLY A 65 2.23 -16.69 0.76
C GLY A 65 2.34 -17.74 1.87
N ILE A 66 3.37 -17.66 2.72
CA ILE A 66 3.54 -18.50 3.91
C ILE A 66 3.68 -17.60 5.12
N ALA A 67 2.57 -17.47 5.87
CA ALA A 67 2.55 -17.54 7.32
C ALA A 67 1.08 -17.53 7.81
N THR A 68 0.62 -18.67 8.31
CA THR A 68 -0.56 -18.74 9.19
C THR A 68 -0.06 -18.93 10.61
N PHE A 69 -0.02 -17.85 11.38
CA PHE A 69 0.09 -17.94 12.83
C PHE A 69 -1.32 -17.76 13.42
N THR A 70 -1.79 -18.75 14.19
CA THR A 70 -3.08 -18.65 14.87
C THR A 70 -2.98 -17.58 15.95
N SER A 71 -3.71 -16.51 15.77
CA SER A 71 -3.87 -15.43 16.72
C SER A 71 -5.26 -15.50 17.35
N PRO A 72 -5.42 -15.03 18.60
CA PRO A 72 -6.76 -14.81 19.14
C PRO A 72 -7.48 -13.82 18.21
N ALA A 73 -8.64 -14.22 17.69
CA ALA A 73 -9.48 -13.35 16.88
C ALA A 73 -10.01 -12.20 17.75
N GLY A 74 -10.11 -11.00 17.17
CA GLY A 74 -10.79 -9.86 17.77
C GLY A 74 -9.94 -8.88 18.60
N GLU A 75 -8.61 -9.07 18.72
CA GLU A 75 -7.76 -8.11 19.42
C GLU A 75 -6.77 -7.41 18.47
N LYS A 76 -6.88 -6.07 18.41
CA LYS A 76 -5.92 -5.20 17.72
C LYS A 76 -4.54 -5.34 18.37
N ARG A 77 -3.53 -5.68 17.57
CA ARG A 77 -2.15 -5.80 18.03
C ARG A 77 -1.20 -5.23 16.99
N ARG A 78 -0.44 -4.21 17.37
CA ARG A 78 0.57 -3.56 16.54
C ARG A 78 1.97 -3.75 17.11
N THR A 79 2.96 -3.80 16.23
CA THR A 79 4.37 -3.66 16.64
C THR A 79 5.10 -2.85 15.57
N ILE A 80 5.72 -1.75 16.00
CA ILE A 80 6.53 -0.89 15.15
C ILE A 80 7.99 -1.21 15.38
N PHE A 81 8.72 -1.34 14.29
CA PHE A 81 10.14 -1.60 14.25
C PHE A 81 10.87 -0.47 13.54
N ASP A 82 12.14 -0.31 13.87
CA ASP A 82 13.06 0.65 13.28
C ASP A 82 14.19 -0.10 12.57
N ALA A 83 14.31 0.12 11.26
CA ALA A 83 15.37 -0.43 10.43
C ALA A 83 16.69 0.37 10.52
N LYS A 84 16.68 1.54 11.17
CA LYS A 84 17.83 2.41 11.42
C LYS A 84 18.56 2.83 10.14
N ASN A 85 17.80 3.12 9.09
CA ASN A 85 18.28 3.39 7.73
C ASN A 85 19.00 2.19 7.07
N GLY A 86 18.84 0.99 7.64
CA GLY A 86 19.28 -0.28 7.06
C GLY A 86 18.19 -0.91 6.21
N VAL A 87 18.51 -2.04 5.59
CA VAL A 87 17.60 -2.79 4.71
C VAL A 87 17.10 -4.11 5.32
N GLU A 88 17.52 -4.42 6.55
CA GLU A 88 17.14 -5.64 7.25
C GLU A 88 15.78 -5.49 7.92
N LEU A 89 14.88 -6.46 7.66
CA LEU A 89 13.52 -6.47 8.18
C LEU A 89 13.32 -7.61 9.21
N PRO A 90 12.51 -7.41 10.28
CA PRO A 90 11.75 -6.18 10.57
C PRO A 90 12.58 -5.08 11.24
N GLY A 91 13.82 -5.34 11.66
CA GLY A 91 14.62 -4.38 12.43
C GLY A 91 14.42 -4.49 13.94
N THR A 92 14.60 -3.39 14.68
CA THR A 92 14.50 -3.38 16.16
C THR A 92 13.10 -2.94 16.59
N PRO A 93 12.37 -3.66 17.47
CA PRO A 93 11.08 -3.19 17.95
C PRO A 93 11.24 -1.92 18.79
N VAL A 94 10.41 -0.91 18.51
CA VAL A 94 10.45 0.41 19.15
C VAL A 94 9.13 0.84 19.77
N ARG A 95 8.00 0.22 19.41
CA ARG A 95 6.68 0.47 20.02
C ARG A 95 5.75 -0.73 19.89
N HIS A 96 5.09 -1.13 20.98
CA HIS A 96 4.13 -2.24 21.01
C HIS A 96 2.69 -1.76 21.25
N GLU A 97 1.73 -2.67 21.11
CA GLU A 97 0.34 -2.41 21.49
C GLU A 97 0.24 -1.96 22.95
N GLY A 98 -0.44 -0.83 23.20
CA GLY A 98 -0.59 -0.25 24.53
C GLY A 98 0.57 0.64 25.02
N ASP A 99 1.71 0.66 24.33
CA ASP A 99 2.83 1.54 24.69
C ASP A 99 2.48 3.03 24.45
N PRO A 100 3.00 3.95 25.29
CA PRO A 100 2.84 5.38 25.06
C PRO A 100 3.47 5.83 23.73
N PRO A 101 3.12 7.03 23.22
CA PRO A 101 3.79 7.60 22.05
C PRO A 101 5.32 7.63 22.21
N ALA A 102 6.03 7.32 21.13
CA ALA A 102 7.49 7.45 21.06
C ALA A 102 7.89 8.90 20.74
N ASP A 103 9.16 9.25 20.92
CA ASP A 103 9.69 10.56 20.51
C ASP A 103 9.73 10.72 18.98
N ASP A 104 9.74 9.59 18.26
CA ASP A 104 9.80 9.55 16.80
C ASP A 104 8.41 9.67 16.17
N ILE A 105 8.22 10.66 15.29
CA ILE A 105 6.95 10.90 14.62
C ILE A 105 6.58 9.81 13.61
N ALA A 106 7.54 9.22 12.89
CA ALA A 106 7.27 8.17 11.92
C ALA A 106 6.77 6.91 12.63
N VAL A 107 7.35 6.59 13.79
CA VAL A 107 6.88 5.49 14.66
C VAL A 107 5.43 5.72 15.09
N ASN A 108 5.10 6.96 15.48
CA ASN A 108 3.74 7.29 15.93
C ASN A 108 2.73 7.23 14.78
N GLU A 109 3.05 7.82 13.63
CA GLU A 109 2.18 7.81 12.45
C GLU A 109 1.92 6.40 11.93
N ALA A 110 2.96 5.54 11.85
CA ALA A 110 2.80 4.14 11.47
C ALA A 110 1.90 3.38 12.46
N TYR A 111 2.10 3.61 13.76
CA TYR A 111 1.27 3.00 14.81
C TYR A 111 -0.19 3.43 14.74
N ASP A 112 -0.44 4.72 14.60
CA ASP A 112 -1.77 5.30 14.59
C ASP A 112 -2.50 4.96 13.29
N GLY A 113 -1.83 5.03 12.14
CA GLY A 113 -2.40 4.67 10.84
C GLY A 113 -2.75 3.19 10.72
N ALA A 114 -1.88 2.29 11.19
CA ALA A 114 -2.20 0.86 11.26
C ALA A 114 -3.38 0.59 12.20
N GLY A 115 -3.45 1.33 13.31
CA GLY A 115 -4.54 1.20 14.26
C GLY A 115 -5.88 1.67 13.71
N ALA A 116 -5.90 2.83 13.07
CA ALA A 116 -7.09 3.37 12.42
C ALA A 116 -7.61 2.47 11.31
N THR A 117 -6.68 1.88 10.53
CA THR A 117 -7.05 0.91 9.49
C THR A 117 -7.73 -0.32 10.11
N TYR A 118 -7.14 -0.90 11.16
CA TYR A 118 -7.78 -2.00 11.91
C TYR A 118 -9.17 -1.60 12.40
N ASP A 119 -9.27 -0.47 13.09
CA ASP A 119 -10.50 -0.04 13.76
C ASP A 119 -11.64 0.20 12.75
N MET A 120 -11.34 0.80 11.60
CA MET A 120 -12.32 0.97 10.53
C MET A 120 -12.81 -0.38 10.01
N PHE A 121 -11.90 -1.32 9.73
CA PHE A 121 -12.27 -2.64 9.20
C PHE A 121 -13.07 -3.47 10.20
N ASP A 122 -12.68 -3.45 11.47
CA ASP A 122 -13.38 -4.13 12.56
C ASP A 122 -14.78 -3.54 12.79
N GLN A 123 -14.90 -2.21 12.90
CA GLN A 123 -16.17 -1.58 13.27
C GLN A 123 -17.17 -1.48 12.12
N ILE A 124 -16.71 -1.30 10.88
CA ILE A 124 -17.61 -1.12 9.73
C ILE A 124 -17.91 -2.45 9.04
N PHE A 125 -16.92 -3.34 8.94
CA PHE A 125 -17.01 -4.58 8.17
C PHE A 125 -16.98 -5.84 9.04
N GLU A 126 -16.92 -5.71 10.38
CA GLU A 126 -16.82 -6.84 11.31
C GLU A 126 -15.64 -7.75 10.98
N ARG A 127 -14.56 -7.18 10.43
CA ARG A 127 -13.38 -7.92 9.96
C ARG A 127 -12.25 -7.84 10.97
N SER A 128 -11.75 -8.99 11.42
CA SER A 128 -10.65 -9.03 12.39
C SER A 128 -9.26 -9.01 11.72
N SER A 129 -8.72 -7.80 11.52
CA SER A 129 -7.41 -7.56 10.89
C SER A 129 -7.32 -7.96 9.40
N ILE A 130 -6.10 -7.96 8.86
CA ILE A 130 -5.79 -8.24 7.45
C ILE A 130 -6.32 -9.60 6.97
N ASP A 131 -6.23 -10.64 7.80
CA ASP A 131 -6.53 -12.03 7.43
C ASP A 131 -7.86 -12.57 8.01
N ASP A 132 -8.66 -11.67 8.59
CA ASP A 132 -9.89 -11.97 9.32
C ASP A 132 -9.72 -12.91 10.53
N ARG A 133 -8.49 -13.05 11.04
CA ARG A 133 -8.17 -13.91 12.20
C ARG A 133 -7.24 -13.23 13.20
N GLY A 134 -7.21 -11.90 13.20
CA GLY A 134 -6.42 -11.13 14.16
C GLY A 134 -4.92 -11.13 13.88
N LEU A 135 -4.49 -11.21 12.60
CA LEU A 135 -3.09 -11.01 12.22
C LEU A 135 -2.51 -9.77 12.89
N ARG A 136 -1.32 -9.90 13.50
CA ARG A 136 -0.61 -8.76 14.09
C ARG A 136 -0.18 -7.80 12.98
N LEU A 137 -0.36 -6.51 13.22
CA LEU A 137 0.02 -5.45 12.29
C LEU A 137 1.46 -5.01 12.60
N ASP A 138 2.40 -5.59 11.86
CA ASP A 138 3.81 -5.22 11.94
C ASP A 138 4.15 -4.14 10.93
N SER A 139 4.96 -3.19 11.34
CA SER A 139 5.39 -2.04 10.52
C SER A 139 6.84 -1.69 10.80
N THR A 140 7.63 -1.49 9.74
CA THR A 140 9.02 -1.06 9.84
C THR A 140 9.18 0.35 9.28
N VAL A 141 9.68 1.29 10.08
CA VAL A 141 10.05 2.65 9.67
C VAL A 141 11.56 2.79 9.44
N HIS A 142 11.98 3.90 8.83
CA HIS A 142 13.38 4.22 8.51
C HIS A 142 14.05 3.14 7.66
N TYR A 143 13.30 2.60 6.69
CA TYR A 143 13.83 1.60 5.77
C TYR A 143 14.74 2.25 4.72
N SER A 144 15.99 1.79 4.66
CA SER A 144 17.03 2.30 3.79
C SER A 144 17.28 3.82 3.97
N GLN A 145 18.16 4.40 3.16
CA GLN A 145 18.43 5.84 3.17
C GLN A 145 17.64 6.51 2.05
N LYS A 146 16.89 7.56 2.39
CA LYS A 146 16.16 8.39 1.42
C LYS A 146 15.32 7.56 0.44
N TYR A 147 14.66 6.54 0.98
CA TYR A 147 13.88 5.60 0.19
C TYR A 147 12.53 6.21 -0.15
N ASP A 148 12.29 6.43 -1.43
CA ASP A 148 11.07 7.05 -1.94
C ASP A 148 9.97 6.01 -2.20
N ASN A 149 9.64 5.22 -1.18
CA ASN A 149 8.51 4.30 -1.26
C ASN A 149 7.99 3.83 0.10
N ALA A 150 6.79 3.25 0.06
CA ALA A 150 6.26 2.34 1.06
C ALA A 150 5.58 1.16 0.38
N PHE A 151 5.50 0.03 1.07
CA PHE A 151 4.92 -1.19 0.51
C PHE A 151 4.47 -2.17 1.58
N TRP A 152 3.43 -2.95 1.25
CA TRP A 152 3.12 -4.22 1.90
C TRP A 152 3.93 -5.37 1.29
N ASN A 153 4.78 -6.01 2.08
CA ASN A 153 5.66 -7.07 1.57
C ASN A 153 5.06 -8.50 1.60
N GLY A 154 3.79 -8.63 2.02
CA GLY A 154 3.13 -9.92 2.25
C GLY A 154 3.00 -10.31 3.72
N ASN A 155 3.78 -9.69 4.61
CA ASN A 155 3.79 -9.99 6.04
C ASN A 155 3.76 -8.74 6.93
N GLN A 156 4.36 -7.64 6.49
CA GLN A 156 4.44 -6.39 7.24
C GLN A 156 4.48 -5.18 6.30
N MET A 157 4.19 -4.02 6.88
CA MET A 157 4.41 -2.73 6.25
C MET A 157 5.86 -2.28 6.35
N VAL A 158 6.35 -1.60 5.31
CA VAL A 158 7.68 -1.00 5.28
C VAL A 158 7.58 0.42 4.73
N TYR A 159 8.20 1.38 5.42
CA TYR A 159 8.16 2.80 5.09
C TYR A 159 9.55 3.38 4.94
N GLY A 160 9.79 4.06 3.83
CA GLY A 160 10.94 4.95 3.65
C GLY A 160 10.69 6.35 4.21
N ASP A 161 11.78 7.06 4.46
CA ASP A 161 11.75 8.44 4.95
C ASP A 161 11.59 9.49 3.85
N GLY A 162 11.64 9.08 2.59
CA GLY A 162 11.68 9.97 1.43
C GLY A 162 12.98 10.76 1.33
N ASP A 163 13.21 11.36 0.17
CA ASP A 163 14.37 12.20 -0.10
C ASP A 163 14.35 13.57 0.62
N SER A 164 13.18 14.02 1.09
CA SER A 164 12.91 15.38 1.60
C SER A 164 13.05 16.49 0.54
N ASP A 165 13.05 16.11 -0.74
CA ASP A 165 13.09 17.00 -1.87
C ASP A 165 11.88 16.81 -2.78
N LEU A 166 11.60 15.60 -3.24
CA LEU A 166 10.38 15.23 -3.96
C LEU A 166 9.31 14.64 -3.02
N PHE A 167 9.74 13.81 -2.06
CA PHE A 167 8.85 13.11 -1.13
C PHE A 167 9.19 13.40 0.34
N ASN A 168 8.14 13.58 1.13
CA ASN A 168 8.19 13.51 2.59
C ASN A 168 8.24 12.04 3.05
N ARG A 169 8.35 11.81 4.36
CA ARG A 169 8.25 10.47 4.96
C ARG A 169 6.94 9.77 4.58
N PHE A 170 7.01 8.49 4.27
CA PHE A 170 5.86 7.74 3.75
C PHE A 170 4.82 7.37 4.81
N THR A 171 5.07 7.68 6.08
CA THR A 171 4.08 7.56 7.17
C THR A 171 3.15 8.77 7.27
N ILE A 172 3.46 9.90 6.60
CA ILE A 172 2.74 11.17 6.78
C ILE A 172 1.29 11.13 6.29
N ALA A 173 1.00 10.30 5.28
CA ALA A 173 -0.30 10.19 4.65
C ALA A 173 -1.00 8.91 5.12
N ILE A 174 -2.07 9.06 5.91
CA ILE A 174 -2.79 7.91 6.47
C ILE A 174 -3.47 7.05 5.40
N ASP A 175 -3.91 7.65 4.30
CA ASP A 175 -4.48 6.92 3.17
C ASP A 175 -3.45 6.02 2.48
N VAL A 176 -2.16 6.38 2.50
CA VAL A 176 -1.07 5.51 2.03
C VAL A 176 -0.92 4.30 2.94
N ILE A 177 -0.97 4.49 4.26
CA ILE A 177 -0.94 3.36 5.22
C ILE A 177 -2.15 2.44 5.00
N GLY A 178 -3.35 3.01 4.87
CA GLY A 178 -4.58 2.26 4.61
C GLY A 178 -4.57 1.52 3.28
N HIS A 179 -4.05 2.15 2.22
CA HIS A 179 -3.87 1.57 0.89
C HIS A 179 -2.99 0.31 0.96
N GLU A 180 -1.82 0.42 1.58
CA GLU A 180 -0.89 -0.70 1.64
C GLU A 180 -1.40 -1.88 2.47
N LEU A 181 -2.02 -1.61 3.62
CA LEU A 181 -2.66 -2.65 4.44
C LEU A 181 -3.84 -3.32 3.70
N THR A 182 -4.51 -2.58 2.82
CA THR A 182 -5.60 -3.12 2.00
C THR A 182 -5.10 -4.12 0.96
N HIS A 183 -3.89 -3.99 0.43
CA HIS A 183 -3.30 -5.06 -0.39
C HIS A 183 -3.19 -6.39 0.37
N GLY A 184 -2.89 -6.32 1.66
CA GLY A 184 -2.95 -7.47 2.55
C GLY A 184 -4.36 -8.07 2.61
N ILE A 185 -5.40 -7.26 2.74
CA ILE A 185 -6.78 -7.74 2.78
C ILE A 185 -7.15 -8.40 1.44
N THR A 186 -6.86 -7.76 0.31
CA THR A 186 -7.11 -8.31 -1.02
C THR A 186 -6.38 -9.65 -1.24
N GLN A 187 -5.18 -9.83 -0.65
CA GLN A 187 -4.43 -11.08 -0.68
C GLN A 187 -5.18 -12.25 -0.01
N TYR A 188 -5.87 -12.01 1.12
CA TYR A 188 -6.60 -13.05 1.86
C TYR A 188 -8.04 -13.25 1.38
N GLU A 189 -8.57 -12.35 0.55
CA GLU A 189 -9.92 -12.43 -0.02
C GLU A 189 -9.92 -12.87 -1.49
N ALA A 190 -10.12 -11.91 -2.42
CA ALA A 190 -10.27 -12.19 -3.84
C ALA A 190 -8.96 -12.66 -4.50
N GLY A 191 -7.80 -12.37 -3.90
CA GLY A 191 -6.50 -12.77 -4.43
C GLY A 191 -6.25 -12.25 -5.84
N LEU A 192 -6.65 -11.00 -6.10
CA LEU A 192 -6.57 -10.40 -7.44
C LEU A 192 -5.13 -10.42 -7.95
N ILE A 193 -4.95 -11.08 -9.10
CA ILE A 193 -3.66 -11.15 -9.79
C ILE A 193 -3.20 -9.74 -10.11
N TYR A 194 -1.96 -9.43 -9.80
CA TYR A 194 -1.39 -8.09 -9.95
C TYR A 194 -0.91 -7.84 -11.39
N TYR A 195 -1.84 -7.94 -12.36
CA TYR A 195 -1.58 -7.72 -13.77
C TYR A 195 -2.85 -7.24 -14.51
N GLY A 196 -2.69 -6.30 -15.44
CA GLY A 196 -3.76 -5.77 -16.28
C GLY A 196 -4.94 -5.25 -15.46
N GLU A 197 -6.17 -5.54 -15.89
CA GLU A 197 -7.41 -5.11 -15.23
C GLU A 197 -7.56 -5.67 -13.80
N SER A 198 -7.14 -6.92 -13.57
CA SER A 198 -7.16 -7.50 -12.22
C SER A 198 -6.24 -6.75 -11.27
N GLY A 199 -5.06 -6.33 -11.74
CA GLY A 199 -4.14 -5.54 -10.94
C GLY A 199 -4.63 -4.10 -10.77
N ALA A 200 -5.22 -3.50 -11.79
CA ALA A 200 -5.84 -2.18 -11.68
C ALA A 200 -7.01 -2.16 -10.67
N LEU A 201 -7.81 -3.23 -10.61
CA LEU A 201 -8.82 -3.40 -9.56
C LEU A 201 -8.19 -3.57 -8.18
N ASN A 202 -7.07 -4.29 -8.06
CA ASN A 202 -6.34 -4.43 -6.79
C ASN A 202 -5.88 -3.06 -6.26
N GLU A 203 -5.24 -2.25 -7.10
CA GLU A 203 -4.85 -0.86 -6.81
C GLU A 203 -6.05 0.03 -6.47
N SER A 204 -7.12 -0.05 -7.27
CA SER A 204 -8.33 0.76 -7.07
C SER A 204 -9.00 0.45 -5.73
N MET A 205 -9.10 -0.83 -5.35
CA MET A 205 -9.63 -1.22 -4.03
C MET A 205 -8.76 -0.69 -2.89
N SER A 206 -7.44 -0.73 -3.04
CA SER A 206 -6.51 -0.13 -2.07
C SER A 206 -6.68 1.38 -1.94
N ASP A 207 -6.85 2.11 -3.04
CA ASP A 207 -7.16 3.55 -3.03
C ASP A 207 -8.50 3.86 -2.35
N VAL A 208 -9.55 3.09 -2.68
CA VAL A 208 -10.90 3.23 -2.07
C VAL A 208 -10.82 3.09 -0.56
N PHE A 209 -10.25 1.99 -0.07
CA PHE A 209 -10.18 1.76 1.37
C PHE A 209 -9.20 2.70 2.08
N GLY A 210 -8.10 3.10 1.42
CA GLY A 210 -7.20 4.13 1.93
C GLY A 210 -7.91 5.46 2.18
N ILE A 211 -8.70 5.94 1.22
CA ILE A 211 -9.52 7.15 1.39
C ILE A 211 -10.60 6.94 2.46
N MET A 212 -11.21 5.76 2.55
CA MET A 212 -12.18 5.48 3.62
C MET A 212 -11.54 5.57 5.01
N VAL A 213 -10.30 5.08 5.20
CA VAL A 213 -9.56 5.22 6.46
C VAL A 213 -9.30 6.69 6.78
N LYS A 214 -8.86 7.47 5.78
CA LYS A 214 -8.65 8.91 5.92
C LYS A 214 -9.93 9.64 6.32
N GLN A 215 -11.05 9.34 5.66
CA GLN A 215 -12.36 9.90 5.98
C GLN A 215 -12.82 9.49 7.38
N TRP A 216 -12.61 8.24 7.78
CA TRP A 216 -12.96 7.73 9.10
C TRP A 216 -12.20 8.47 10.21
N VAL A 217 -10.87 8.62 10.07
CA VAL A 217 -10.04 9.35 11.05
C VAL A 217 -10.40 10.84 11.11
N LYS A 218 -10.63 11.47 9.96
CA LYS A 218 -11.00 12.90 9.91
C LYS A 218 -12.49 13.14 10.21
N ASN A 219 -13.30 12.09 10.43
CA ASN A 219 -14.76 12.14 10.55
C ASN A 219 -15.41 12.97 9.42
N GLN A 220 -14.96 12.74 8.18
CA GLN A 220 -15.39 13.47 7.00
C GLN A 220 -16.58 12.79 6.32
N LYS A 221 -17.48 13.62 5.79
CA LYS A 221 -18.45 13.19 4.78
C LYS A 221 -17.79 13.07 3.40
N VAL A 222 -18.48 12.38 2.50
CA VAL A 222 -18.06 12.16 1.11
C VAL A 222 -17.74 13.47 0.37
N ASP A 223 -18.51 14.53 0.61
CA ASP A 223 -18.36 15.84 -0.03
C ASP A 223 -17.27 16.72 0.59
N GLU A 224 -16.76 16.36 1.77
CA GLU A 224 -15.67 17.04 2.48
C GLU A 224 -14.30 16.44 2.17
N SER A 225 -14.25 15.21 1.66
CA SER A 225 -13.01 14.52 1.31
C SER A 225 -12.36 15.13 0.06
N ASP A 226 -11.03 15.26 0.10
CA ASP A 226 -10.23 15.73 -1.02
C ASP A 226 -10.15 14.72 -2.19
N TRP A 227 -10.36 13.42 -1.90
CA TRP A 227 -10.20 12.32 -2.86
C TRP A 227 -8.81 12.24 -3.51
N ILE A 228 -7.78 12.64 -2.76
CA ILE A 228 -6.37 12.61 -3.16
C ILE A 228 -5.63 11.53 -2.40
N ILE A 229 -4.94 10.67 -3.15
CA ILE A 229 -4.03 9.67 -2.61
C ILE A 229 -2.65 10.30 -2.42
N GLY A 230 -2.10 10.19 -1.21
CA GLY A 230 -0.82 10.78 -0.83
C GLY A 230 -0.87 12.29 -0.63
N GLU A 231 -1.97 12.83 -0.10
CA GLU A 231 -2.03 14.26 0.29
C GLU A 231 -0.92 14.57 1.31
N GLY A 232 -0.09 15.57 1.01
CA GLY A 232 1.04 15.97 1.86
C GLY A 232 2.29 15.07 1.75
N LEU A 233 2.23 14.00 0.96
CA LEU A 233 3.40 13.15 0.70
C LEU A 233 4.40 13.84 -0.24
N LEU A 234 3.93 14.54 -1.26
CA LEU A 234 4.79 15.39 -2.10
C LEU A 234 5.22 16.63 -1.31
N THR A 235 6.47 17.06 -1.45
CA THR A 235 6.96 18.28 -0.81
C THR A 235 6.36 19.55 -1.45
N ASP A 236 6.57 20.69 -0.81
CA ASP A 236 6.16 22.00 -1.34
C ASP A 236 6.92 22.44 -2.61
N LYS A 237 8.00 21.73 -2.97
CA LYS A 237 8.79 21.96 -4.18
C LYS A 237 8.19 21.32 -5.42
N VAL A 238 7.33 20.31 -5.24
CA VAL A 238 6.74 19.53 -6.32
C VAL A 238 5.42 20.14 -6.78
N LYS A 239 5.21 20.21 -8.10
CA LYS A 239 3.93 20.65 -8.69
C LYS A 239 2.91 19.51 -8.71
N GLY A 240 2.33 19.21 -7.55
CA GLY A 240 1.28 18.22 -7.39
C GLY A 240 0.53 18.37 -6.08
N VAL A 241 -0.62 17.71 -5.98
CA VAL A 241 -1.43 17.63 -4.75
C VAL A 241 -1.33 16.27 -4.05
N GLY A 242 -0.86 15.25 -4.78
CA GLY A 242 -0.66 13.87 -4.34
C GLY A 242 -0.23 12.98 -5.49
N ILE A 243 -0.20 11.67 -5.28
CA ILE A 243 0.20 10.68 -6.28
C ILE A 243 -0.93 10.39 -7.26
N ARG A 244 -2.19 10.37 -6.79
CA ARG A 244 -3.39 10.12 -7.62
C ARG A 244 -4.56 10.98 -7.16
N SER A 245 -5.51 11.20 -8.08
CA SER A 245 -6.80 11.83 -7.77
C SER A 245 -7.92 10.88 -8.16
N MET A 246 -8.69 10.41 -7.18
CA MET A 246 -9.86 9.55 -7.46
C MET A 246 -11.00 10.35 -8.09
N LYS A 247 -11.07 11.66 -7.82
CA LYS A 247 -12.11 12.55 -8.37
C LYS A 247 -11.83 12.96 -9.81
N ALA A 248 -10.56 13.16 -10.16
CA ALA A 248 -10.12 13.59 -11.48
C ALA A 248 -8.78 12.91 -11.85
N PRO A 249 -8.79 11.62 -12.23
CA PRO A 249 -7.59 10.91 -12.66
C PRO A 249 -6.84 11.66 -13.77
N GLY A 250 -5.50 11.69 -13.70
CA GLY A 250 -4.66 12.40 -14.67
C GLY A 250 -4.38 13.86 -14.31
N THR A 251 -4.77 14.30 -13.10
CA THR A 251 -4.64 15.68 -12.64
C THR A 251 -3.89 15.85 -11.32
N ALA A 252 -3.44 14.76 -10.69
CA ALA A 252 -2.83 14.84 -9.35
C ALA A 252 -1.49 15.59 -9.34
N TYR A 253 -0.72 15.49 -10.42
CA TYR A 253 0.57 16.19 -10.56
C TYR A 253 0.94 16.48 -12.02
N ASN A 254 1.73 17.54 -12.21
CA ASN A 254 2.35 17.92 -13.48
C ASN A 254 3.64 18.70 -13.18
N ASP A 255 4.72 17.96 -13.01
CA ASP A 255 5.99 18.43 -12.48
C ASP A 255 7.16 18.13 -13.45
N PRO A 256 8.19 19.00 -13.55
CA PRO A 256 9.33 18.77 -14.43
C PRO A 256 10.12 17.49 -14.12
N VAL A 257 10.18 17.06 -12.86
CA VAL A 257 10.92 15.88 -12.42
C VAL A 257 10.02 14.65 -12.41
N LEU A 258 8.85 14.72 -11.76
CA LEU A 258 7.92 13.58 -11.66
C LEU A 258 7.14 13.30 -12.96
N GLY A 259 7.17 14.24 -13.92
CA GLY A 259 6.35 14.18 -15.12
C GLY A 259 4.89 14.55 -14.85
N LYS A 260 3.99 14.04 -15.68
CA LYS A 260 2.55 14.25 -15.56
C LYS A 260 1.85 12.97 -15.14
N ASP A 261 0.84 13.10 -14.28
CA ASP A 261 -0.09 12.03 -13.93
C ASP A 261 -0.67 11.36 -15.21
N PRO A 262 -0.37 10.07 -15.45
CA PRO A 262 -0.76 9.37 -16.67
C PRO A 262 -2.15 8.74 -16.60
N GLN A 263 -2.86 8.80 -15.47
CA GLN A 263 -4.09 8.03 -15.29
C GLN A 263 -5.20 8.48 -16.27
N PRO A 264 -5.87 7.55 -16.98
CA PRO A 264 -7.08 7.85 -17.73
C PRO A 264 -8.29 7.90 -16.79
N ALA A 265 -9.28 8.73 -17.14
CA ALA A 265 -10.54 8.83 -16.41
C ALA A 265 -11.67 7.97 -17.00
N HIS A 266 -11.43 7.31 -18.15
CA HIS A 266 -12.46 6.56 -18.87
C HIS A 266 -11.88 5.30 -19.55
N VAL A 267 -12.70 4.23 -19.60
CA VAL A 267 -12.35 2.93 -20.22
C VAL A 267 -11.79 3.06 -21.64
N LYS A 268 -12.33 3.99 -22.45
CA LYS A 268 -11.88 4.19 -23.84
C LYS A 268 -10.42 4.65 -23.94
N ASP A 269 -9.90 5.26 -22.89
CA ASP A 269 -8.57 5.86 -22.82
C ASP A 269 -7.57 5.00 -22.03
N MET A 270 -7.99 3.79 -21.61
CA MET A 270 -7.13 2.86 -20.86
C MET A 270 -5.80 2.59 -21.57
N TYR A 271 -4.75 2.54 -20.77
CA TYR A 271 -3.44 2.10 -21.19
C TYR A 271 -3.46 0.61 -21.57
N LYS A 272 -2.87 0.28 -22.72
CA LYS A 272 -2.86 -1.08 -23.31
C LYS A 272 -1.46 -1.67 -23.49
N GLY A 273 -0.44 -1.00 -22.93
CA GLY A 273 0.94 -1.48 -23.00
C GLY A 273 1.25 -2.51 -21.90
N THR A 274 2.51 -2.93 -21.82
CA THR A 274 2.95 -3.99 -20.91
C THR A 274 3.72 -3.47 -19.69
N ALA A 275 4.17 -2.22 -19.72
CA ALA A 275 4.81 -1.60 -18.54
C ALA A 275 3.85 -1.57 -17.35
N ASP A 276 4.41 -1.42 -16.14
CA ASP A 276 3.62 -1.35 -14.91
C ASP A 276 2.65 -2.54 -14.74
N ASN A 277 3.14 -3.76 -14.98
CA ASN A 277 2.33 -4.99 -14.96
C ASN A 277 1.06 -4.91 -15.83
N GLY A 278 1.12 -4.24 -16.98
CA GLY A 278 -0.07 -3.99 -17.81
C GLY A 278 -0.89 -2.77 -17.35
N GLY A 279 -0.25 -1.79 -16.71
CA GLY A 279 -0.83 -0.52 -16.29
C GLY A 279 -1.70 -0.60 -15.05
N VAL A 280 -1.26 -1.32 -14.02
CA VAL A 280 -2.06 -1.51 -12.79
C VAL A 280 -2.27 -0.19 -12.03
N HIS A 281 -1.24 0.64 -11.88
CA HIS A 281 -1.38 1.96 -11.25
C HIS A 281 -1.92 3.01 -12.22
N ILE A 282 -1.72 2.81 -13.52
CA ILE A 282 -2.19 3.74 -14.56
C ILE A 282 -3.71 3.63 -14.71
N ASN A 283 -4.24 2.41 -14.86
CA ASN A 283 -5.65 2.19 -15.16
C ASN A 283 -6.56 2.16 -13.93
N SER A 284 -6.02 2.22 -12.70
CA SER A 284 -6.81 2.17 -11.46
C SER A 284 -7.73 3.37 -11.23
N GLY A 285 -7.52 4.47 -11.98
CA GLY A 285 -8.38 5.66 -11.93
C GLY A 285 -9.66 5.58 -12.77
N VAL A 286 -9.81 4.58 -13.65
CA VAL A 286 -11.00 4.42 -14.52
C VAL A 286 -12.21 3.94 -13.73
#